data_AF-A0A9W9UVB2-F1
#
_entry.id   AF-A0A9W9UVB2-F1
#
_cell.length_a   1.000
_cell.length_b   1.000
_cell.length_c   1.000
_cell.angle_alpha   90.00
_cell.angle_beta   90.00
_cell.angle_gamma   90.00
#
_symmetry.space_group_name_H-M   'P 1'
#
loop_
_entity.id
_entity.type
_entity.pdbx_description
1 polymer ?
#
loop_
_entity_poly.entity_id
_entity_poly.type
_entity_poly.pdbx_seq_one_letter_code
_entity_poly.pdbx_strand_id
1 'polypeptide(L)'
;MSDGNKSSCCKGNELPGDPRTLKSRVLETGASLIQDFTPVKQICAHLNAFHVYANDPTRCVEANHYCTHLTEDIRQCLIYDSPEKNARFIGVEYMVSPRIFATLPAEERKLWHTHEFEVKSGMLAMPAPAGVPDAVWEAAETAEMHDVAPVYGKIYHFWQVDRGDPVPMGEPQLMGSFPSEESVKVAHPAGLDSLLEDRNKRFGVDHRQKAKKREGIEAVEKHPAGRLLDIEIQRDGDISWFKTQDILDDGRRGICGAKKWILKARYGHMTIPDRGMVDAARSGQDQASNSLHMEQLVRSLIRGFNLRTVGRLALNGTSTFCACALIWEHLITIQLSEGPSMYPTFDVRGDWLLISRMHRNGKGIEVGDVVRYGHPNFQGVHVAKRVVGMPGDFVCQDKPLSTGIGKEGNMIQIPEGHVFLAGDNLPWSRDSRNYGPVPMGLINGKIIARVWPLSKMGWVDNPLQPAQLEGQNI
;
A
#
# COMPACT_ATOMS: atom_id res chain seq x y z
N MET A 1 24.62 -35.70 -33.40
CA MET A 1 23.44 -36.51 -33.02
C MET A 1 23.46 -36.61 -31.51
N SER A 2 22.56 -36.05 -30.72
CA SER A 2 21.23 -35.51 -30.98
C SER A 2 20.81 -34.70 -29.73
N ASP A 3 20.32 -33.49 -29.98
CA ASP A 3 19.18 -32.80 -29.37
C ASP A 3 19.06 -32.64 -27.85
N GLY A 4 18.90 -31.37 -27.44
CA GLY A 4 18.38 -31.05 -26.12
C GLY A 4 18.39 -29.58 -25.69
N ASN A 5 18.50 -28.61 -26.61
CA ASN A 5 18.29 -27.19 -26.29
C ASN A 5 16.80 -26.96 -26.01
N LYS A 6 16.38 -27.13 -24.76
CA LYS A 6 14.97 -26.93 -24.35
C LYS A 6 14.71 -25.43 -24.17
N SER A 7 13.98 -24.86 -25.12
CA SER A 7 13.26 -23.59 -24.98
C SER A 7 12.41 -23.64 -23.69
N SER A 8 12.83 -22.91 -22.67
CA SER A 8 12.15 -22.83 -21.39
C SER A 8 11.23 -21.61 -21.34
N CYS A 9 10.17 -21.59 -22.15
CA CYS A 9 9.16 -20.53 -22.03
C CYS A 9 7.92 -20.92 -21.22
N CYS A 10 7.49 -22.18 -21.18
CA CYS A 10 6.35 -22.57 -20.33
C CYS A 10 6.46 -24.01 -19.84
N LYS A 11 6.93 -24.24 -18.61
CA LYS A 11 6.58 -25.44 -17.84
C LYS A 11 5.44 -25.06 -16.89
N GLY A 12 4.45 -25.94 -16.76
CA GLY A 12 3.23 -25.69 -15.98
C GLY A 12 3.49 -25.19 -14.56
N ASN A 13 2.60 -24.30 -14.09
CA ASN A 13 2.67 -23.66 -12.78
C ASN A 13 2.35 -24.65 -11.63
N GLU A 14 3.29 -25.53 -11.28
CA GLU A 14 3.25 -26.34 -10.07
C GLU A 14 3.75 -25.51 -8.88
N LEU A 15 2.83 -24.79 -8.23
CA LEU A 15 3.10 -24.08 -6.99
C LEU A 15 3.18 -25.06 -5.80
N PRO A 16 4.07 -24.83 -4.82
CA PRO A 16 4.13 -25.65 -3.62
C PRO A 16 2.88 -25.46 -2.74
N GLY A 17 2.39 -26.56 -2.15
CA GLY A 17 1.28 -26.56 -1.20
C GLY A 17 0.07 -27.40 -1.64
N ASP A 18 -0.85 -27.65 -0.70
CA ASP A 18 -2.08 -28.40 -0.99
C ASP A 18 -3.05 -27.57 -1.85
N PRO A 19 -3.83 -28.21 -2.75
CA PRO A 19 -4.88 -27.52 -3.50
C PRO A 19 -5.89 -26.83 -2.57
N ARG A 20 -6.45 -25.71 -3.04
CA ARG A 20 -7.52 -24.98 -2.32
C ARG A 20 -8.67 -25.93 -1.93
N THR A 21 -8.92 -26.03 -0.63
CA THR A 21 -10.00 -26.84 -0.06
C THR A 21 -11.39 -26.35 -0.51
N LEU A 22 -12.39 -27.23 -0.49
CA LEU A 22 -13.78 -26.85 -0.78
C LEU A 22 -14.27 -25.72 0.15
N LYS A 23 -13.89 -25.78 1.43
CA LYS A 23 -14.19 -24.73 2.42
C LYS A 23 -13.63 -23.38 1.98
N SER A 24 -12.36 -23.31 1.57
CA SER A 24 -11.74 -22.07 1.09
C SER A 24 -12.47 -21.50 -0.12
N ARG A 25 -12.81 -22.35 -1.11
CA ARG A 25 -13.54 -21.92 -2.30
C ARG A 25 -14.91 -21.33 -1.98
N VAL A 26 -15.67 -21.96 -1.06
CA VAL A 26 -16.99 -21.46 -0.64
C VAL A 26 -16.86 -20.13 0.10
N LEU A 27 -15.90 -20.01 1.03
CA LEU A 27 -15.65 -18.77 1.77
C LEU A 27 -15.20 -17.62 0.85
N GLU A 28 -14.29 -17.90 -0.10
CA GLU A 28 -13.84 -16.93 -1.10
C GLU A 28 -15.00 -16.46 -1.99
N THR A 29 -15.88 -17.38 -2.41
CA THR A 29 -17.07 -17.05 -3.21
C THR A 29 -18.05 -16.19 -2.41
N GLY A 30 -18.28 -16.51 -1.13
CA GLY A 30 -19.12 -15.69 -0.26
C GLY A 30 -18.53 -14.29 -0.03
N ALA A 31 -17.22 -14.21 0.18
CA ALA A 31 -16.50 -12.94 0.33
C ALA A 31 -16.54 -12.10 -0.95
N SER A 32 -16.39 -12.71 -2.13
CA SER A 32 -16.35 -11.98 -3.39
C SER A 32 -17.68 -11.33 -3.78
N LEU A 33 -18.80 -11.85 -3.25
CA LEU A 33 -20.13 -11.29 -3.44
C LEU A 33 -20.41 -10.05 -2.58
N ILE A 34 -19.72 -9.90 -1.44
CA ILE A 34 -19.96 -8.82 -0.48
C ILE A 34 -18.86 -7.75 -0.49
N GLN A 35 -17.66 -8.08 -0.96
CA GLN A 35 -16.53 -7.16 -0.97
C GLN A 35 -16.57 -6.25 -2.20
N ASP A 36 -16.21 -5.00 -1.99
CA ASP A 36 -16.06 -4.02 -3.06
C ASP A 36 -14.64 -4.04 -3.62
N PHE A 37 -14.48 -4.54 -4.84
CA PHE A 37 -13.22 -4.57 -5.59
C PHE A 37 -13.08 -3.42 -6.58
N THR A 38 -13.68 -2.26 -6.31
CA THR A 38 -13.67 -1.09 -7.21
C THR A 38 -12.29 -0.82 -7.85
N PRO A 39 -11.16 -0.78 -7.13
CA PRO A 39 -9.85 -0.55 -7.76
C PRO A 39 -9.45 -1.63 -8.78
N VAL A 40 -9.72 -2.91 -8.49
CA VAL A 40 -9.41 -4.02 -9.41
C VAL A 40 -10.35 -4.02 -10.61
N LYS A 41 -11.61 -3.61 -10.42
CA LYS A 41 -12.60 -3.47 -11.50
C LYS A 41 -12.29 -2.33 -12.47
N GLN A 42 -11.33 -1.45 -12.17
CA GLN A 42 -10.89 -0.38 -13.07
C GLN A 42 -9.83 -0.82 -14.09
N ILE A 43 -9.34 -2.06 -14.03
CA ILE A 43 -8.45 -2.61 -15.05
C ILE A 43 -9.19 -2.58 -16.40
N CYS A 44 -8.62 -1.86 -17.36
CA CYS A 44 -9.25 -1.55 -18.65
C CYS A 44 -8.50 -2.13 -19.86
N ALA A 45 -7.26 -2.61 -19.68
CA ALA A 45 -6.46 -3.17 -20.76
C ALA A 45 -5.67 -4.42 -20.31
N HIS A 46 -5.56 -5.40 -21.21
CA HIS A 46 -4.63 -6.52 -21.13
C HIS A 46 -3.59 -6.37 -22.24
N LEU A 47 -2.33 -6.16 -21.86
CA LEU A 47 -1.19 -6.11 -22.76
C LEU A 47 -0.27 -7.31 -22.50
N ASN A 48 0.40 -7.79 -23.55
CA ASN A 48 1.41 -8.83 -23.46
C ASN A 48 2.72 -8.31 -24.06
N ALA A 49 3.78 -8.38 -23.24
CA ALA A 49 5.11 -7.84 -23.52
C ALA A 49 6.20 -8.85 -23.10
N PHE A 50 7.45 -8.50 -23.37
CA PHE A 50 8.62 -9.24 -22.89
C PHE A 50 9.55 -8.30 -22.15
N HIS A 51 9.85 -8.62 -20.90
CA HIS A 51 10.69 -7.83 -20.03
C HIS A 51 12.10 -8.38 -19.98
N VAL A 52 13.10 -7.50 -20.04
CA VAL A 52 14.52 -7.82 -19.88
C VAL A 52 15.02 -7.33 -18.52
N TYR A 53 15.91 -8.09 -17.88
CA TYR A 53 16.50 -7.70 -16.60
C TYR A 53 17.52 -6.58 -16.80
N ALA A 54 17.39 -5.47 -16.07
CA ALA A 54 18.29 -4.32 -16.22
C ALA A 54 19.75 -4.63 -15.83
N ASN A 55 19.94 -5.54 -14.85
CA ASN A 55 21.27 -5.98 -14.40
C ASN A 55 21.81 -7.20 -15.15
N ASP A 56 20.98 -7.92 -15.91
CA ASP A 56 21.36 -9.11 -16.67
C ASP A 56 20.57 -9.18 -17.99
N PRO A 57 21.04 -8.48 -19.03
CA PRO A 57 20.32 -8.38 -20.29
C PRO A 57 20.30 -9.68 -21.11
N THR A 58 20.93 -10.75 -20.60
CA THR A 58 20.88 -12.08 -21.22
C THR A 58 19.61 -12.86 -20.87
N ARG A 59 18.78 -12.32 -19.98
CA ARG A 59 17.56 -12.98 -19.49
C ARG A 59 16.34 -12.12 -19.79
N CYS A 60 15.24 -12.78 -20.13
CA CYS A 60 13.96 -12.13 -20.34
C CYS A 60 12.78 -13.00 -19.88
N VAL A 61 11.62 -12.37 -19.68
CA VAL A 61 10.40 -12.98 -19.16
C VAL A 61 9.19 -12.43 -19.94
N GLU A 62 8.30 -13.31 -20.40
CA GLU A 62 6.99 -12.89 -20.92
C GLU A 62 6.13 -12.32 -19.78
N ALA A 63 5.51 -11.18 -20.03
CA ALA A 63 4.77 -10.42 -19.04
C ALA A 63 3.37 -10.08 -19.53
N ASN A 64 2.36 -10.42 -18.72
CA ASN A 64 0.96 -10.09 -18.96
C ASN A 64 0.55 -8.94 -18.04
N HIS A 65 0.32 -7.79 -18.66
CA HIS A 65 -0.02 -6.54 -17.99
C HIS A 65 -1.52 -6.38 -17.92
N TYR A 66 -2.02 -6.06 -16.74
CA TYR A 66 -3.40 -5.67 -16.50
C TYR A 66 -3.42 -4.24 -16.01
N CYS A 67 -3.70 -3.33 -16.92
CA CYS A 67 -3.47 -1.90 -16.73
C CYS A 67 -4.75 -1.15 -16.34
N THR A 68 -4.56 -0.13 -15.51
CA THR A 68 -5.56 0.87 -15.14
C THR A 68 -5.04 2.24 -15.56
N HIS A 69 -5.87 3.01 -16.27
CA HIS A 69 -5.59 4.41 -16.57
C HIS A 69 -6.05 5.27 -15.41
N LEU A 70 -5.10 5.85 -14.66
CA LEU A 70 -5.43 6.73 -13.53
C LEU A 70 -5.72 8.16 -14.01
N THR A 71 -4.93 8.61 -14.97
CA THR A 71 -5.06 9.90 -15.66
C THR A 71 -4.51 9.74 -17.09
N GLU A 72 -4.67 10.76 -17.92
CA GLU A 72 -4.03 10.84 -19.24
C GLU A 72 -2.49 10.71 -19.19
N ASP A 73 -1.89 11.02 -18.05
CA ASP A 73 -0.43 11.00 -17.88
C ASP A 73 0.12 9.81 -17.11
N ILE A 74 -0.74 9.02 -16.45
CA ILE A 74 -0.31 7.98 -15.51
C ILE A 74 -1.16 6.73 -15.70
N ARG A 75 -0.48 5.64 -16.04
CA ARG A 75 -1.03 4.29 -16.05
C ARG A 75 -0.30 3.45 -15.01
N GLN A 76 -0.99 2.49 -14.43
CA GLN A 76 -0.39 1.49 -13.54
C GLN A 76 -0.85 0.10 -13.97
N CYS A 77 0.04 -0.89 -13.91
CA CYS A 77 -0.24 -2.23 -14.36
C CYS A 77 0.17 -3.26 -13.29
N LEU A 78 -0.70 -4.25 -13.10
CA LEU A 78 -0.36 -5.48 -12.39
C LEU A 78 0.21 -6.48 -13.41
N ILE A 79 1.37 -7.07 -13.11
CA ILE A 79 2.07 -7.95 -14.04
C ILE A 79 1.96 -9.39 -13.57
N TYR A 80 1.56 -10.27 -14.48
CA TYR A 80 1.45 -11.70 -14.26
C TYR A 80 2.30 -12.49 -15.28
N ASP A 81 2.75 -13.68 -14.89
CA ASP A 81 3.51 -14.58 -15.78
C ASP A 81 2.68 -15.22 -16.89
N SER A 82 1.35 -15.19 -16.75
CA SER A 82 0.41 -15.80 -17.69
C SER A 82 -0.96 -15.12 -17.57
N PRO A 83 -1.85 -15.28 -18.57
CA PRO A 83 -3.23 -14.80 -18.48
C PRO A 83 -4.18 -15.79 -17.78
N GLU A 84 -3.67 -16.91 -17.30
CA GLU A 84 -4.48 -18.01 -16.76
C GLU A 84 -4.96 -17.75 -15.33
N LYS A 85 -5.97 -18.50 -14.89
CA LYS A 85 -6.58 -18.31 -13.56
C LYS A 85 -5.63 -18.55 -12.38
N ASN A 86 -4.55 -19.30 -12.58
CA ASN A 86 -3.52 -19.60 -11.60
C ASN A 86 -2.20 -18.86 -11.90
N ALA A 87 -2.27 -17.75 -12.63
CA ALA A 87 -1.12 -16.94 -12.92
C ALA A 87 -0.44 -16.42 -11.64
N ARG A 88 0.89 -16.38 -11.66
CA ARG A 88 1.68 -15.80 -10.59
C ARG A 88 1.74 -14.29 -10.80
N PHE A 89 1.47 -13.53 -9.75
CA PHE A 89 1.75 -12.09 -9.74
C PHE A 89 3.26 -11.90 -9.66
N ILE A 90 3.86 -11.36 -10.72
CA ILE A 90 5.32 -11.25 -10.83
C ILE A 90 5.82 -9.83 -10.67
N GLY A 91 5.00 -8.79 -10.83
CA GLY A 91 5.51 -7.42 -10.80
C GLY A 91 4.45 -6.33 -10.91
N VAL A 92 4.93 -5.09 -10.89
CA VAL A 92 4.15 -3.89 -11.19
C VAL A 92 4.87 -3.04 -12.20
N GLU A 93 4.09 -2.31 -12.98
CA GLU A 93 4.59 -1.23 -13.83
C GLU A 93 3.85 0.08 -13.55
N TYR A 94 4.59 1.18 -13.57
CA TYR A 94 4.03 2.51 -13.74
C TYR A 94 4.46 3.08 -15.08
N MET A 95 3.53 3.66 -15.81
CA MET A 95 3.82 4.32 -17.08
C MET A 95 3.45 5.79 -16.96
N VAL A 96 4.34 6.68 -17.41
CA VAL A 96 4.13 8.12 -17.35
C VAL A 96 4.34 8.80 -18.70
N SER A 97 3.59 9.88 -18.94
CA SER A 97 3.77 10.67 -20.16
C SER A 97 5.16 11.34 -20.22
N PRO A 98 5.65 11.69 -21.42
CA PRO A 98 6.89 12.47 -21.58
C PRO A 98 6.92 13.74 -20.74
N ARG A 99 5.76 14.39 -20.54
CA ARG A 99 5.62 15.58 -19.71
C ARG A 99 6.00 15.30 -18.25
N ILE A 100 5.46 14.23 -17.66
CA ILE A 100 5.79 13.85 -16.28
C ILE A 100 7.24 13.38 -16.20
N PHE A 101 7.67 12.54 -17.15
CA PHE A 101 9.03 12.03 -17.21
C PHE A 101 10.08 13.15 -17.22
N ALA A 102 9.84 14.23 -17.97
CA ALA A 102 10.73 15.37 -18.06
C ALA A 102 10.90 16.13 -16.73
N THR A 103 9.94 16.02 -15.80
CA THR A 103 10.03 16.63 -14.47
C THR A 103 10.82 15.81 -13.46
N LEU A 104 11.13 14.54 -13.78
CA LEU A 104 11.82 13.64 -12.86
C LEU A 104 13.31 14.00 -12.71
N PRO A 105 13.89 13.81 -11.50
CA PRO A 105 15.33 13.92 -11.29
C PRO A 105 16.14 13.04 -12.26
N ALA A 106 17.37 13.45 -12.57
CA ALA A 106 18.22 12.72 -13.52
C ALA A 106 18.48 11.26 -13.11
N GLU A 107 18.72 11.00 -11.83
CA GLU A 107 18.92 9.65 -11.30
C GLU A 107 17.66 8.80 -11.38
N GLU A 108 16.50 9.39 -11.08
CA GLU A 108 15.22 8.70 -11.15
C GLU A 108 14.90 8.28 -12.59
N ARG A 109 15.17 9.14 -13.58
CA ARG A 109 14.95 8.85 -15.01
C ARG A 109 15.69 7.61 -15.52
N LYS A 110 16.81 7.22 -14.90
CA LYS A 110 17.58 6.02 -15.27
C LYS A 110 16.80 4.71 -15.01
N LEU A 111 15.79 4.77 -14.15
CA LEU A 111 14.96 3.62 -13.78
C LEU A 111 13.79 3.40 -14.74
N TRP A 112 13.66 4.24 -15.78
CA TRP A 112 12.54 4.20 -16.72
C TRP A 112 13.03 3.83 -18.11
N HIS A 113 12.18 3.13 -18.85
CA HIS A 113 12.44 2.68 -20.22
C HIS A 113 11.36 3.19 -21.16
N THR A 114 11.64 3.13 -22.46
CA THR A 114 10.67 3.50 -23.52
C THR A 114 9.95 2.26 -24.03
N HIS A 115 8.69 2.42 -24.41
CA HIS A 115 7.89 1.39 -25.07
C HIS A 115 7.97 1.45 -26.61
N GLU A 116 8.82 2.33 -27.17
CA GLU A 116 8.83 2.59 -28.61
C GLU A 116 9.14 1.34 -29.44
N PHE A 117 10.23 0.63 -29.10
CA PHE A 117 10.64 -0.55 -29.87
C PHE A 117 9.61 -1.67 -29.76
N GLU A 118 9.10 -1.95 -28.56
CA GLU A 118 8.12 -3.01 -28.36
C GLU A 118 6.82 -2.75 -29.12
N VAL A 119 6.38 -1.49 -29.18
CA VAL A 119 5.22 -1.10 -29.95
C VAL A 119 5.51 -1.24 -31.44
N LYS A 120 6.58 -0.62 -31.94
CA LYS A 120 6.88 -0.57 -33.38
C LYS A 120 7.27 -1.91 -33.98
N SER A 121 7.91 -2.79 -33.20
CA SER A 121 8.27 -4.14 -33.63
C SER A 121 7.09 -5.13 -33.64
N GLY A 122 5.93 -4.74 -33.11
CA GLY A 122 4.80 -5.66 -32.92
C GLY A 122 4.97 -6.63 -31.75
N MET A 123 6.04 -6.48 -30.95
CA MET A 123 6.27 -7.27 -29.75
C MET A 123 5.18 -7.02 -28.72
N LEU A 124 4.86 -5.76 -28.40
CA LEU A 124 3.73 -5.42 -27.55
C LEU A 124 2.42 -5.69 -28.29
N ALA A 125 1.54 -6.49 -27.71
CA ALA A 125 0.24 -6.79 -28.29
C ALA A 125 -0.86 -6.78 -27.23
N MET A 126 -2.07 -6.44 -27.65
CA MET A 126 -3.27 -6.65 -26.83
C MET A 126 -3.99 -7.91 -27.32
N PRO A 127 -4.04 -8.99 -26.52
CA PRO A 127 -4.77 -10.19 -26.91
C PRO A 127 -6.25 -9.89 -27.19
N ALA A 128 -6.75 -10.39 -28.32
CA ALA A 128 -8.11 -10.10 -28.77
C ALA A 128 -9.17 -10.77 -27.85
N PRO A 129 -10.20 -10.02 -27.40
CA PRO A 129 -11.31 -10.62 -26.67
C PRO A 129 -12.11 -11.56 -27.56
N ALA A 130 -12.57 -12.67 -26.99
CA ALA A 130 -13.38 -13.63 -27.71
C ALA A 130 -14.67 -12.97 -28.27
N GLY A 131 -14.90 -13.14 -29.58
CA GLY A 131 -16.11 -12.65 -30.26
C GLY A 131 -16.02 -11.22 -30.80
N VAL A 132 -14.89 -10.52 -30.65
CA VAL A 132 -14.66 -9.22 -31.29
C VAL A 132 -14.07 -9.44 -32.69
N PRO A 133 -14.60 -8.80 -33.77
CA PRO A 133 -14.03 -8.93 -35.10
C PRO A 133 -12.60 -8.37 -35.19
N ASP A 134 -11.70 -9.12 -35.82
CA ASP A 134 -10.27 -8.79 -35.92
C ASP A 134 -10.01 -7.37 -36.43
N ALA A 135 -10.72 -6.91 -37.47
CA ALA A 135 -10.52 -5.57 -38.03
C ALA A 135 -10.85 -4.45 -37.02
N VAL A 136 -11.87 -4.65 -36.18
CA VAL A 136 -12.27 -3.68 -35.15
C VAL A 136 -11.26 -3.69 -34.01
N TRP A 137 -10.84 -4.89 -33.59
CA TRP A 137 -9.84 -5.03 -32.53
C TRP A 137 -8.49 -4.44 -32.95
N GLU A 138 -8.03 -4.73 -34.16
CA GLU A 138 -6.78 -4.21 -34.69
C GLU A 138 -6.76 -2.68 -34.76
N ALA A 139 -7.89 -2.04 -35.10
CA ALA A 139 -7.99 -0.58 -35.08
C ALA A 139 -7.91 -0.01 -33.66
N ALA A 140 -8.61 -0.63 -32.70
CA ALA A 140 -8.59 -0.22 -31.30
C ALA A 140 -7.21 -0.43 -30.66
N GLU A 141 -6.59 -1.58 -30.90
CA GLU A 141 -5.23 -1.87 -30.44
C GLU A 141 -4.23 -0.89 -31.06
N THR A 142 -4.30 -0.62 -32.37
CA THR A 142 -3.38 0.33 -33.01
C THR A 142 -3.54 1.74 -32.41
N ALA A 143 -4.76 2.16 -32.09
CA ALA A 143 -5.00 3.44 -31.41
C ALA A 143 -4.37 3.47 -30.01
N GLU A 144 -4.52 2.42 -29.20
CA GLU A 144 -3.84 2.33 -27.90
C GLU A 144 -2.31 2.33 -28.04
N MET A 145 -1.77 1.72 -29.10
CA MET A 145 -0.34 1.71 -29.37
C MET A 145 0.21 3.12 -29.68
N HIS A 146 -0.60 4.00 -30.27
CA HIS A 146 -0.22 5.42 -30.43
C HIS A 146 -0.05 6.13 -29.10
N ASP A 147 -0.89 5.79 -28.11
CA ASP A 147 -0.81 6.38 -26.76
C ASP A 147 0.29 5.73 -25.90
N VAL A 148 0.58 4.45 -26.13
CA VAL A 148 1.60 3.70 -25.39
C VAL A 148 3.02 3.94 -25.89
N ALA A 149 3.24 4.06 -27.20
CA ALA A 149 4.58 4.29 -27.74
C ALA A 149 5.36 5.46 -27.09
N PRO A 150 4.76 6.63 -26.82
CA PRO A 150 5.46 7.77 -26.23
C PRO A 150 5.65 7.70 -24.71
N VAL A 151 4.97 6.82 -23.98
CA VAL A 151 5.09 6.80 -22.51
C VAL A 151 6.37 6.11 -22.05
N TYR A 152 6.81 6.45 -20.85
CA TYR A 152 7.97 5.85 -20.17
C TYR A 152 7.51 4.91 -19.07
N GLY A 153 8.06 3.69 -19.02
CA GLY A 153 7.69 2.64 -18.08
C GLY A 153 8.74 2.42 -17.00
N LYS A 154 8.32 2.17 -15.75
CA LYS A 154 9.18 1.74 -14.64
C LYS A 154 8.62 0.46 -14.05
N ILE A 155 9.39 -0.62 -14.19
CA ILE A 155 8.93 -1.98 -13.89
C ILE A 155 9.80 -2.59 -12.80
N TYR A 156 9.16 -3.21 -11.81
CA TYR A 156 9.84 -4.14 -10.90
C TYR A 156 9.17 -5.50 -10.91
N HIS A 157 9.99 -6.54 -11.06
CA HIS A 157 9.58 -7.92 -10.83
C HIS A 157 9.96 -8.38 -9.42
N PHE A 158 8.99 -8.93 -8.70
CA PHE A 158 9.13 -9.53 -7.37
C PHE A 158 9.36 -11.04 -7.43
N TRP A 159 9.11 -11.68 -8.59
CA TRP A 159 9.32 -13.11 -8.79
C TRP A 159 10.07 -13.38 -10.10
N GLN A 160 11.27 -13.94 -9.99
CA GLN A 160 12.09 -14.36 -11.14
C GLN A 160 11.65 -15.74 -11.66
N VAL A 161 10.51 -15.78 -12.35
CA VAL A 161 9.88 -17.05 -12.77
C VAL A 161 10.73 -17.89 -13.75
N ASP A 162 11.64 -17.26 -14.49
CA ASP A 162 12.58 -17.91 -15.39
C ASP A 162 13.63 -18.78 -14.66
N ARG A 163 13.90 -18.51 -13.37
CA ARG A 163 14.76 -19.36 -12.53
C ARG A 163 14.08 -20.67 -12.12
N GLY A 164 12.75 -20.75 -12.24
CA GLY A 164 11.98 -21.90 -11.80
C GLY A 164 11.79 -21.99 -10.28
N ASP A 165 12.04 -20.92 -9.54
CA ASP A 165 11.85 -20.91 -8.09
C ASP A 165 10.35 -21.08 -7.74
N PRO A 166 10.02 -21.95 -6.75
CA PRO A 166 8.64 -22.32 -6.44
C PRO A 166 7.86 -21.24 -5.70
N VAL A 167 8.56 -20.23 -5.15
CA VAL A 167 8.02 -19.05 -4.47
C VAL A 167 8.86 -17.83 -4.87
N PRO A 168 8.38 -16.58 -4.68
CA PRO A 168 9.17 -15.40 -5.00
C PRO A 168 10.39 -15.28 -4.07
N MET A 169 11.57 -15.61 -4.60
CA MET A 169 12.85 -15.59 -3.88
C MET A 169 13.72 -14.42 -4.34
N GLY A 170 14.48 -13.85 -3.40
CA GLY A 170 15.43 -12.77 -3.68
C GLY A 170 14.82 -11.37 -3.63
N GLU A 171 15.60 -10.39 -4.07
CA GLU A 171 15.20 -8.98 -4.10
C GLU A 171 14.42 -8.63 -5.38
N PRO A 172 13.56 -7.59 -5.34
CA PRO A 172 12.89 -7.09 -6.53
C PRO A 172 13.89 -6.70 -7.62
N GLN A 173 13.65 -7.11 -8.85
CA GLN A 173 14.52 -6.82 -9.99
C GLN A 173 13.93 -5.69 -10.82
N LEU A 174 14.75 -4.68 -11.14
CA LEU A 174 14.40 -3.65 -12.10
C LEU A 174 14.35 -4.29 -13.49
N MET A 175 13.25 -4.08 -14.20
CA MET A 175 13.06 -4.58 -15.55
C MET A 175 12.91 -3.43 -16.53
N GLY A 176 13.19 -3.71 -17.80
CA GLY A 176 12.88 -2.82 -18.91
C GLY A 176 12.29 -3.58 -20.10
N SER A 177 12.08 -2.85 -21.18
CA SER A 177 11.76 -3.41 -22.50
C SER A 177 13.02 -3.41 -23.38
N PHE A 178 13.00 -4.23 -24.43
CA PHE A 178 14.09 -4.28 -25.40
C PHE A 178 14.15 -2.97 -26.19
N PRO A 179 15.32 -2.30 -26.31
CA PRO A 179 15.45 -1.09 -27.13
C PRO A 179 15.61 -1.39 -28.64
N SER A 180 16.02 -2.60 -29.01
CA SER A 180 16.32 -2.97 -30.40
C SER A 180 16.28 -4.48 -30.65
N GLU A 181 16.29 -4.90 -31.92
CA GLU A 181 16.34 -6.32 -32.27
C GLU A 181 17.68 -6.97 -31.88
N GLU A 182 18.78 -6.20 -31.87
CA GLU A 182 20.09 -6.65 -31.39
C GLU A 182 20.03 -6.98 -29.90
N SER A 183 19.36 -6.16 -29.09
CA SER A 183 19.17 -6.43 -27.66
C SER A 183 18.34 -7.70 -27.42
N VAL A 184 17.36 -7.97 -28.30
CA VAL A 184 16.60 -9.24 -28.27
C VAL A 184 17.53 -10.42 -28.53
N LYS A 185 18.46 -10.32 -29.47
CA LYS A 185 19.44 -11.38 -29.77
C LYS A 185 20.41 -11.66 -28.62
N VAL A 186 20.63 -10.70 -27.72
CA VAL A 186 21.42 -10.94 -26.49
C VAL A 186 20.69 -11.87 -25.54
N ALA A 187 19.39 -11.66 -25.31
CA ALA A 187 18.59 -12.50 -24.42
C ALA A 187 18.09 -13.79 -25.09
N HIS A 188 17.85 -13.74 -26.39
CA HIS A 188 17.30 -14.85 -27.19
C HIS A 188 18.01 -14.91 -28.54
N PRO A 189 19.14 -15.64 -28.65
CA PRO A 189 20.00 -15.63 -29.85
C PRO A 189 19.31 -16.02 -31.17
N ALA A 190 18.18 -16.73 -31.11
CA ALA A 190 17.37 -17.07 -32.28
C ALA A 190 16.55 -15.87 -32.83
N GLY A 191 16.57 -14.71 -32.16
CA GLY A 191 15.96 -13.47 -32.62
C GLY A 191 14.48 -13.31 -32.25
N LEU A 192 13.91 -12.18 -32.63
CA LEU A 192 12.57 -11.74 -32.23
C LEU A 192 11.46 -12.72 -32.67
N ASP A 193 11.51 -13.23 -33.90
CA ASP A 193 10.48 -14.17 -34.37
C ASP A 193 10.38 -15.40 -33.47
N SER A 194 11.54 -15.97 -33.08
CA SER A 194 11.60 -17.15 -32.23
C SER A 194 11.15 -16.85 -30.80
N LEU A 195 11.47 -15.67 -30.27
CA LEU A 195 11.00 -15.24 -28.96
C LEU A 195 9.46 -15.15 -28.91
N LEU A 196 8.86 -14.63 -29.98
CA LEU A 196 7.42 -14.38 -30.05
C LEU A 196 6.60 -15.56 -30.56
N GLU A 197 7.21 -16.64 -31.05
CA GLU A 197 6.54 -17.73 -31.76
C GLU A 197 5.41 -18.36 -30.93
N ASP A 198 5.71 -18.78 -29.69
CA ASP A 198 4.73 -19.42 -28.80
C ASP A 198 3.59 -18.47 -28.44
N ARG A 199 3.92 -17.23 -28.08
CA ARG A 199 2.96 -16.16 -27.78
C ARG A 199 2.03 -15.88 -28.96
N ASN A 200 2.61 -15.71 -30.14
CA ASN A 200 1.89 -15.44 -31.38
C ASN A 200 0.92 -16.57 -31.70
N LYS A 201 1.34 -17.83 -31.52
CA LYS A 201 0.47 -18.99 -31.69
C LYS A 201 -0.67 -19.02 -30.67
N ARG A 202 -0.39 -18.76 -29.38
CA ARG A 202 -1.40 -18.75 -28.31
C ARG A 202 -2.48 -17.68 -28.51
N PHE A 203 -2.08 -16.48 -28.92
CA PHE A 203 -3.00 -15.35 -29.07
C PHE A 203 -3.46 -15.08 -30.50
N GLY A 204 -3.02 -15.87 -31.48
CA GLY A 204 -3.35 -15.63 -32.90
C GLY A 204 -2.79 -14.30 -33.42
N VAL A 205 -1.62 -13.89 -32.94
CA VAL A 205 -0.99 -12.60 -33.26
C VAL A 205 0.07 -12.74 -34.34
N ASP A 206 0.01 -11.90 -35.38
CA ASP A 206 1.12 -11.68 -36.32
C ASP A 206 1.84 -10.36 -35.99
N HIS A 207 2.98 -10.47 -35.31
CA HIS A 207 3.76 -9.30 -34.90
C HIS A 207 4.31 -8.50 -36.09
N ARG A 208 4.61 -9.14 -37.24
CA ARG A 208 5.13 -8.43 -38.43
C ARG A 208 4.05 -7.61 -39.10
N GLN A 209 2.83 -8.15 -39.16
CA GLN A 209 1.67 -7.40 -39.63
C GLN A 209 1.38 -6.21 -38.72
N LYS A 210 1.44 -6.41 -37.39
CA LYS A 210 1.29 -5.33 -36.41
C LYS A 210 2.37 -4.27 -36.58
N ALA A 211 3.64 -4.66 -36.72
CA ALA A 211 4.75 -3.75 -36.97
C ALA A 211 4.50 -2.87 -38.20
N LYS A 212 4.11 -3.49 -39.32
CA LYS A 212 3.80 -2.76 -40.57
C LYS A 212 2.68 -1.73 -40.40
N LYS A 213 1.62 -2.06 -39.66
CA LYS A 213 0.52 -1.13 -39.39
C LYS A 213 0.94 0.04 -38.48
N ARG A 214 1.98 -0.17 -37.67
CA ARG A 214 2.50 0.79 -36.68
C ARG A 214 3.67 1.62 -37.20
N GLU A 215 4.08 1.45 -38.46
CA GLU A 215 5.13 2.27 -39.12
C GLU A 215 4.82 3.78 -39.08
N GLY A 216 3.54 4.16 -39.06
CA GLY A 216 3.09 5.54 -38.97
C GLY A 216 3.11 6.15 -37.56
N ILE A 217 3.45 5.39 -36.52
CA ILE A 217 3.60 5.92 -35.16
C ILE A 217 4.87 6.77 -35.12
N GLU A 218 4.72 8.06 -34.79
CA GLU A 218 5.84 9.00 -34.74
C GLU A 218 6.98 8.49 -33.85
N ALA A 219 8.22 8.82 -34.23
CA ALA A 219 9.36 8.56 -33.37
C ALA A 219 9.27 9.44 -32.13
N VAL A 220 9.45 8.83 -30.96
CA VAL A 220 9.49 9.56 -29.71
C VAL A 220 10.85 10.22 -29.66
N GLU A 221 10.90 11.55 -29.45
CA GLU A 221 12.18 12.23 -29.22
C GLU A 221 12.77 11.67 -27.92
N LYS A 222 13.72 10.74 -28.06
CA LYS A 222 14.36 10.09 -26.91
C LYS A 222 15.10 11.16 -26.12
N HIS A 223 14.58 11.46 -24.92
CA HIS A 223 15.25 12.36 -23.99
C HIS A 223 16.72 11.91 -23.80
N PRO A 224 17.72 12.81 -23.73
CA PRO A 224 19.14 12.44 -23.64
C PRO A 224 19.47 11.46 -22.49
N ALA A 225 18.76 11.56 -21.37
CA ALA A 225 18.84 10.63 -20.24
C ALA A 225 18.02 9.33 -20.42
N GLY A 226 17.04 9.29 -21.33
CA GLY A 226 16.29 8.09 -21.71
C GLY A 226 17.02 7.20 -22.71
N ARG A 227 18.27 7.56 -23.07
CA ARG A 227 19.21 6.74 -23.83
C ARG A 227 19.86 5.65 -22.97
N LEU A 228 19.74 5.70 -21.65
CA LEU A 228 20.51 4.87 -20.71
C LEU A 228 20.05 3.40 -20.55
N LEU A 229 19.01 2.99 -21.28
CA LEU A 229 18.72 1.57 -21.51
C LEU A 229 19.04 1.13 -22.95
N ASP A 230 19.70 1.97 -23.75
CA ASP A 230 20.66 1.43 -24.71
C ASP A 230 21.80 0.90 -23.84
N ILE A 231 21.85 -0.41 -23.64
CA ILE A 231 22.83 -1.12 -22.83
C ILE A 231 24.21 -0.93 -23.47
N GLU A 232 24.84 0.24 -23.27
CA GLU A 232 26.29 0.32 -23.25
C GLU A 232 26.70 -0.39 -21.96
N ILE A 233 27.12 -1.64 -22.14
CA ILE A 233 27.76 -2.46 -21.13
C ILE A 233 28.96 -1.64 -20.61
N GLN A 234 28.77 -0.90 -19.52
CA GLN A 234 29.89 -0.47 -18.68
C GLN A 234 30.44 -1.73 -18.02
N ARG A 235 31.34 -2.40 -18.76
CA ARG A 235 32.37 -3.28 -18.20
C ARG A 235 33.33 -2.39 -17.42
N ASP A 236 32.90 -1.90 -16.27
CA ASP A 236 33.75 -1.47 -15.18
C ASP A 236 32.90 -1.48 -13.92
N GLY A 237 33.50 -1.97 -12.83
CA GLY A 237 32.82 -2.53 -11.67
C GLY A 237 31.84 -1.63 -10.94
N ASP A 238 31.00 -2.30 -10.14
CA ASP A 238 30.11 -1.76 -9.13
C ASP A 238 28.89 -0.99 -9.64
N ILE A 239 27.92 -1.73 -10.18
CA ILE A 239 26.51 -1.45 -9.85
C ILE A 239 26.28 -2.02 -8.45
N SER A 240 26.84 -1.35 -7.44
CA SER A 240 26.42 -1.56 -6.07
C SER A 240 24.98 -1.04 -5.97
N TRP A 241 24.03 -1.94 -5.73
CA TRP A 241 22.66 -1.56 -5.48
C TRP A 241 22.62 -0.46 -4.41
N PHE A 242 21.83 0.58 -4.70
CA PHE A 242 21.29 1.49 -3.71
C PHE A 242 20.82 0.68 -2.50
N LYS A 243 21.59 0.74 -1.41
CA LYS A 243 21.09 0.26 -0.12
C LYS A 243 19.84 1.07 0.16
N THR A 244 18.76 0.42 0.54
CA THR A 244 17.47 1.01 0.94
C THR A 244 17.60 2.05 2.08
N GLN A 245 18.81 2.25 2.60
CA GLN A 245 19.18 3.26 3.58
C GLN A 245 19.27 4.68 2.98
N ASP A 246 19.64 4.85 1.70
CA ASP A 246 19.99 6.17 1.16
C ASP A 246 18.78 7.01 0.69
N ILE A 247 17.62 6.37 0.45
CA ILE A 247 16.36 7.06 0.13
C ILE A 247 15.75 7.73 1.37
N LEU A 248 16.21 7.40 2.58
CA LEU A 248 15.73 8.06 3.81
C LEU A 248 16.46 9.37 4.12
N ASP A 249 17.55 9.70 3.42
CA ASP A 249 18.34 10.91 3.70
C ASP A 249 18.19 12.04 2.68
N ASP A 250 17.67 11.78 1.46
CA ASP A 250 17.50 12.84 0.43
C ASP A 250 16.13 13.57 0.50
N GLY A 251 15.20 13.09 1.33
CA GLY A 251 13.93 13.81 1.61
C GLY A 251 14.08 15.09 2.44
N ARG A 252 15.31 15.44 2.85
CA ARG A 252 15.61 16.63 3.66
C ARG A 252 16.13 17.78 2.80
N ARG A 253 15.31 18.30 1.86
CA ARG A 253 15.42 19.70 1.39
C ARG A 253 14.25 20.09 0.47
N GLY A 254 13.44 21.04 0.92
CA GLY A 254 12.27 21.60 0.22
C GLY A 254 10.99 20.85 0.60
N ILE A 255 10.01 21.40 1.30
CA ILE A 255 9.26 22.60 0.94
C ILE A 255 8.88 23.34 2.24
N CYS A 256 9.41 24.55 2.39
CA CYS A 256 8.90 25.54 3.31
C CYS A 256 7.89 26.40 2.53
N GLY A 257 6.64 26.45 2.99
CA GLY A 257 5.70 27.52 2.64
C GLY A 257 4.48 27.11 1.83
N ALA A 258 3.35 26.88 2.51
CA ALA A 258 2.05 27.37 2.08
C ALA A 258 1.06 27.33 3.27
N LYS A 259 0.76 28.50 3.82
CA LYS A 259 -0.32 28.72 4.78
C LYS A 259 -1.67 28.80 4.06
N LYS A 260 -2.68 28.18 4.68
CA LYS A 260 -4.06 28.68 4.88
C LYS A 260 -4.95 28.90 3.64
N TRP A 261 -5.95 28.02 3.45
CA TRP A 261 -7.28 28.40 2.93
C TRP A 261 -8.41 27.63 3.63
N ILE A 262 -9.42 28.39 4.06
CA ILE A 262 -10.69 28.01 4.66
C ILE A 262 -11.76 28.10 3.56
N LEU A 263 -12.63 27.10 3.40
CA LEU A 263 -13.96 27.19 2.77
C LEU A 263 -14.74 25.94 3.24
N LYS A 264 -15.80 25.99 4.07
CA LYS A 264 -17.13 26.60 3.96
C LYS A 264 -17.87 26.22 2.67
N ALA A 265 -18.52 25.05 2.69
CA ALA A 265 -19.48 24.64 1.66
C ALA A 265 -20.92 24.85 2.16
N ARG A 266 -21.66 25.69 1.42
CA ARG A 266 -23.12 25.87 1.46
C ARG A 266 -23.79 24.64 0.84
N TYR A 267 -24.84 24.12 1.47
CA TYR A 267 -25.79 23.23 0.82
C TYR A 267 -26.89 24.06 0.14
N GLY A 268 -27.05 23.84 -1.16
CA GLY A 268 -28.08 24.44 -2.00
C GLY A 268 -29.42 23.73 -1.86
N HIS A 269 -30.48 24.54 -1.87
CA HIS A 269 -31.86 24.12 -2.04
C HIS A 269 -32.10 23.52 -3.43
N MET A 270 -32.83 22.41 -3.49
CA MET A 270 -33.37 21.85 -4.73
C MET A 270 -34.90 21.78 -4.60
N THR A 271 -35.59 22.52 -5.46
CA THR A 271 -37.05 22.52 -5.67
C THR A 271 -37.44 21.49 -6.74
N ILE A 272 -38.57 20.80 -6.55
CA ILE A 272 -39.21 19.90 -7.52
C ILE A 272 -40.67 20.37 -7.71
N PRO A 273 -41.26 20.27 -8.92
CA PRO A 273 -42.39 21.09 -9.33
C PRO A 273 -43.77 20.45 -9.12
N ASP A 274 -44.75 21.32 -9.32
CA ASP A 274 -46.19 21.21 -9.14
C ASP A 274 -46.90 20.33 -10.19
N ARG A 275 -47.91 19.58 -9.76
CA ARG A 275 -49.01 19.03 -10.59
C ARG A 275 -50.20 18.70 -9.69
N GLY A 276 -51.33 19.39 -9.92
CA GLY A 276 -52.66 19.10 -9.34
C GLY A 276 -53.24 17.76 -9.83
N MET A 277 -54.48 17.36 -9.56
CA MET A 277 -55.65 17.95 -8.89
C MET A 277 -56.60 16.76 -8.56
N VAL A 278 -57.58 16.97 -7.68
CA VAL A 278 -58.84 16.19 -7.45
C VAL A 278 -58.77 14.72 -7.02
N ASP A 279 -59.10 14.42 -5.75
CA ASP A 279 -60.46 13.98 -5.37
C ASP A 279 -60.52 13.66 -3.87
N ALA A 280 -61.31 14.45 -3.15
CA ALA A 280 -61.68 14.22 -1.76
C ALA A 280 -63.11 13.70 -1.74
N ALA A 281 -63.35 12.56 -1.06
CA ALA A 281 -64.52 12.32 -0.21
C ALA A 281 -64.69 10.81 0.03
N ARG A 282 -64.11 10.28 1.13
CA ARG A 282 -64.73 9.20 1.94
C ARG A 282 -63.94 8.67 3.14
N SER A 283 -62.78 9.23 3.50
CA SER A 283 -62.01 8.75 4.68
C SER A 283 -61.95 9.74 5.87
N GLY A 284 -62.64 10.89 5.77
CA GLY A 284 -62.47 12.02 6.70
C GLY A 284 -63.09 11.88 8.10
N GLN A 285 -63.82 10.80 8.41
CA GLN A 285 -64.46 10.65 9.74
C GLN A 285 -63.69 9.75 10.72
N ASP A 286 -62.89 8.79 10.25
CA ASP A 286 -62.12 7.89 11.14
C ASP A 286 -60.69 8.40 11.42
N GLN A 287 -60.18 9.32 10.61
CA GLN A 287 -58.84 9.90 10.80
C GLN A 287 -58.82 11.07 11.80
N ALA A 288 -59.95 11.76 11.98
CA ALA A 288 -60.06 12.90 12.89
C ALA A 288 -60.11 12.47 14.37
N SER A 289 -60.77 11.35 14.71
CA SER A 289 -60.88 10.87 16.09
C SER A 289 -59.54 10.36 16.64
N ASN A 290 -58.75 9.66 15.81
CA ASN A 290 -57.41 9.18 16.16
C ASN A 290 -56.37 10.31 16.24
N SER A 291 -56.49 11.33 15.39
CA SER A 291 -55.68 12.56 15.45
C SER A 291 -55.94 13.35 16.73
N LEU A 292 -57.20 13.52 17.13
CA LEU A 292 -57.59 14.22 18.36
C LEU A 292 -57.15 13.49 19.63
N HIS A 293 -57.16 12.15 19.64
CA HIS A 293 -56.69 11.35 20.78
C HIS A 293 -55.16 11.41 20.93
N MET A 294 -54.42 11.40 19.81
CA MET A 294 -52.96 11.54 19.81
C MET A 294 -52.52 12.96 20.20
N GLU A 295 -53.22 14.00 19.73
CA GLU A 295 -53.02 15.39 20.14
C GLU A 295 -53.28 15.59 21.64
N GLN A 296 -54.31 14.96 22.20
CA GLN A 296 -54.59 15.03 23.65
C GLN A 296 -53.55 14.29 24.49
N LEU A 297 -53.04 13.14 24.03
CA LEU A 297 -51.94 12.41 24.67
C LEU A 297 -50.63 13.19 24.63
N VAL A 298 -50.28 13.78 23.48
CA VAL A 298 -49.09 14.62 23.31
C VAL A 298 -49.21 15.90 24.16
N ARG A 299 -50.39 16.55 24.18
CA ARG A 299 -50.64 17.73 25.05
C ARG A 299 -50.66 17.37 26.54
N SER A 300 -51.09 16.16 26.91
CA SER A 300 -51.03 15.63 28.28
C SER A 300 -49.58 15.36 28.71
N LEU A 301 -48.77 14.77 27.84
CA LEU A 301 -47.33 14.57 28.04
C LEU A 301 -46.57 15.90 28.14
N ILE A 302 -46.91 16.90 27.31
CA ILE A 302 -46.26 18.23 27.32
C ILE A 302 -46.66 19.06 28.56
N ARG A 303 -47.89 18.91 29.08
CA ARG A 303 -48.34 19.64 30.30
C ARG A 303 -47.66 19.18 31.59
N GLY A 304 -47.00 18.02 31.59
CA GLY A 304 -46.23 17.51 32.74
C GLY A 304 -44.79 18.02 32.83
N PHE A 305 -44.24 18.59 31.75
CA PHE A 305 -42.84 19.03 31.71
C PHE A 305 -42.74 20.54 31.92
N ASN A 306 -42.40 20.92 33.15
CA ASN A 306 -42.02 22.29 33.48
C ASN A 306 -40.85 22.71 32.58
N LEU A 307 -41.02 23.80 31.79
CA LEU A 307 -40.01 24.33 30.87
C LEU A 307 -38.65 24.56 31.56
N ARG A 308 -38.68 24.90 32.85
CA ARG A 308 -37.47 25.05 33.68
C ARG A 308 -36.79 23.71 33.96
N THR A 309 -37.54 22.63 34.12
CA THR A 309 -37.01 21.27 34.29
C THR A 309 -36.39 20.76 33.00
N VAL A 310 -37.03 20.99 31.85
CA VAL A 310 -36.47 20.65 30.53
C VAL A 310 -35.18 21.43 30.26
N GLY A 311 -35.18 22.74 30.51
CA GLY A 311 -33.99 23.59 30.36
C GLY A 311 -32.83 23.17 31.28
N ARG A 312 -33.11 22.81 32.54
CA ARG A 312 -32.09 22.27 33.46
C ARG A 312 -31.56 20.91 33.01
N LEU A 313 -32.42 20.01 32.54
CA LEU A 313 -32.00 18.70 32.05
C LEU A 313 -31.11 18.82 30.81
N ALA A 314 -31.47 19.72 29.88
CA ALA A 314 -30.66 20.00 28.70
C ALA A 314 -29.29 20.59 29.07
N LEU A 315 -29.25 21.61 29.95
CA LEU A 315 -28.00 22.22 30.40
C LEU A 315 -27.08 21.22 31.12
N ASN A 316 -27.66 20.41 32.02
CA ASN A 316 -26.91 19.37 32.73
C ASN A 316 -26.40 18.30 31.74
N GLY A 317 -27.22 17.88 30.78
CA GLY A 317 -26.83 16.93 29.74
C GLY A 317 -25.66 17.44 28.89
N THR A 318 -25.72 18.69 28.43
CA THR A 318 -24.61 19.33 27.70
C THR A 318 -23.36 19.42 28.58
N SER A 319 -23.49 19.84 29.83
CA SER A 319 -22.37 19.93 30.76
C SER A 319 -21.72 18.56 31.01
N THR A 320 -22.52 17.50 31.19
CA THR A 320 -22.02 16.13 31.35
C THR A 320 -21.32 15.66 30.08
N PHE A 321 -21.89 15.90 28.90
CA PHE A 321 -21.25 15.54 27.63
C PHE A 321 -19.91 16.26 27.46
N CYS A 322 -19.84 17.57 27.70
CA CYS A 322 -18.60 18.33 27.65
C CYS A 322 -17.58 17.82 28.68
N ALA A 323 -18.01 17.50 29.90
CA ALA A 323 -17.13 16.91 30.91
C ALA A 323 -16.59 15.56 30.46
N CYS A 324 -17.44 14.67 29.93
CA CYS A 324 -17.01 13.38 29.38
C CYS A 324 -16.05 13.54 28.20
N ALA A 325 -16.30 14.49 27.30
CA ALA A 325 -15.42 14.79 26.18
C ALA A 325 -14.05 15.30 26.65
N LEU A 326 -14.01 16.21 27.63
CA LEU A 326 -12.76 16.71 28.21
C LEU A 326 -11.98 15.59 28.94
N ILE A 327 -12.69 14.72 29.67
CA ILE A 327 -12.09 13.54 30.30
C ILE A 327 -11.49 12.62 29.23
N TRP A 328 -12.22 12.34 28.15
CA TRP A 328 -11.78 11.49 27.05
C TRP A 328 -10.61 12.09 26.24
N GLU A 329 -10.57 13.41 26.09
CA GLU A 329 -9.53 14.08 25.31
C GLU A 329 -8.24 14.31 26.11
N HIS A 330 -8.38 14.60 27.41
CA HIS A 330 -7.26 15.07 28.24
C HIS A 330 -6.82 14.14 29.37
N LEU A 331 -7.67 13.21 29.83
CA LEU A 331 -7.32 12.33 30.96
C LEU A 331 -7.12 10.88 30.52
N ILE A 332 -8.09 10.31 29.81
CA ILE A 332 -8.06 8.89 29.45
C ILE A 332 -8.56 8.66 28.02
N THR A 333 -8.01 7.66 27.35
CA THR A 333 -8.59 7.16 26.09
C THR A 333 -8.47 5.65 26.03
N ILE A 334 -9.33 5.00 25.27
CA ILE A 334 -9.30 3.55 25.08
C ILE A 334 -9.05 3.29 23.59
N GLN A 335 -8.07 2.44 23.27
CA GLN A 335 -7.76 2.09 21.90
C GLN A 335 -7.51 0.60 21.70
N LEU A 336 -7.86 0.13 20.51
CA LEU A 336 -7.57 -1.22 20.06
C LEU A 336 -6.07 -1.36 19.74
N SER A 337 -5.45 -2.42 20.26
CA SER A 337 -4.10 -2.83 19.94
C SER A 337 -4.11 -3.82 18.78
N GLU A 338 -3.32 -3.53 17.75
CA GLU A 338 -3.09 -4.41 16.61
C GLU A 338 -1.59 -4.50 16.31
N GLY A 339 -1.10 -5.74 16.16
CA GLY A 339 0.26 -6.05 15.79
C GLY A 339 1.00 -6.90 16.83
N PRO A 340 2.01 -7.68 16.39
CA PRO A 340 2.67 -8.67 17.24
C PRO A 340 3.74 -8.09 18.19
N SER A 341 4.04 -6.79 18.07
CA SER A 341 5.29 -6.24 18.60
C SER A 341 5.39 -6.15 20.13
N MET A 342 4.25 -6.15 20.81
CA MET A 342 4.16 -6.15 22.28
C MET A 342 3.76 -7.52 22.84
N TYR A 343 3.80 -8.58 22.02
CA TYR A 343 3.57 -9.95 22.51
C TYR A 343 4.73 -10.39 23.42
N PRO A 344 4.48 -11.04 24.56
CA PRO A 344 3.20 -11.54 25.07
C PRO A 344 2.40 -10.56 25.94
N THR A 345 2.90 -9.36 26.22
CA THR A 345 2.21 -8.36 27.06
C THR A 345 0.85 -7.96 26.48
N PHE A 346 0.73 -7.86 25.15
CA PHE A 346 -0.55 -7.73 24.43
C PHE A 346 -0.66 -8.80 23.34
N ASP A 347 -1.89 -9.29 23.12
CA ASP A 347 -2.19 -10.18 22.02
C ASP A 347 -2.06 -9.46 20.67
N VAL A 348 -1.81 -10.23 19.61
CA VAL A 348 -1.58 -9.70 18.26
C VAL A 348 -2.79 -8.89 17.74
N ARG A 349 -4.00 -9.21 18.19
CA ARG A 349 -5.25 -8.50 17.86
C ARG A 349 -6.25 -8.63 19.01
N GLY A 350 -7.12 -7.63 19.16
CA GLY A 350 -8.34 -7.73 19.97
C GLY A 350 -8.24 -7.17 21.40
N ASP A 351 -7.05 -6.72 21.82
CA ASP A 351 -6.87 -6.08 23.12
C ASP A 351 -7.29 -4.61 23.06
N TRP A 352 -8.19 -4.19 23.95
CA TRP A 352 -8.46 -2.76 24.17
C TRP A 352 -7.67 -2.27 25.37
N LEU A 353 -6.89 -1.22 25.13
CA LEU A 353 -5.93 -0.67 26.06
C LEU A 353 -6.42 0.67 26.59
N LEU A 354 -6.44 0.82 27.92
CA LEU A 354 -6.69 2.09 28.60
C LEU A 354 -5.38 2.88 28.67
N ILE A 355 -5.43 4.11 28.18
CA ILE A 355 -4.28 4.99 28.04
C ILE A 355 -4.51 6.25 28.87
N SER A 356 -3.61 6.49 29.82
CA SER A 356 -3.57 7.72 30.60
C SER A 356 -2.86 8.84 29.82
N ARG A 357 -3.62 9.88 29.49
CA ARG A 357 -3.16 11.09 28.80
C ARG A 357 -2.47 12.08 29.74
N MET A 358 -2.52 11.83 31.05
CA MET A 358 -1.75 12.59 32.05
C MET A 358 -0.24 12.48 31.82
N HIS A 359 0.21 11.36 31.25
CA HIS A 359 1.60 11.10 30.88
C HIS A 359 1.98 11.56 29.47
N ARG A 360 1.16 12.41 28.82
CA ARG A 360 1.49 13.00 27.52
C ARG A 360 2.83 13.74 27.59
N ASN A 361 3.56 13.74 26.48
CA ASN A 361 4.89 14.33 26.36
C ASN A 361 5.92 13.69 27.34
N GLY A 362 5.69 12.44 27.74
CA GLY A 362 6.57 11.67 28.62
C GLY A 362 6.59 12.11 30.08
N LYS A 363 5.53 12.76 30.58
CA LYS A 363 5.45 13.16 31.99
C LYS A 363 5.31 11.96 32.91
N GLY A 364 6.23 11.81 33.88
CA GLY A 364 6.15 10.75 34.90
C GLY A 364 6.08 9.35 34.31
N ILE A 365 6.76 9.12 33.18
CA ILE A 365 7.02 7.78 32.66
C ILE A 365 8.38 7.32 33.21
N GLU A 366 8.49 6.02 33.43
CA GLU A 366 9.69 5.39 33.97
C GLU A 366 10.11 4.20 33.11
N VAL A 367 11.34 3.70 33.31
CA VAL A 367 11.82 2.48 32.66
C VAL A 367 10.87 1.34 32.97
N GLY A 368 10.42 0.66 31.93
CA GLY A 368 9.50 -0.47 31.98
C GLY A 368 8.03 -0.10 31.76
N ASP A 369 7.70 1.19 31.75
CA ASP A 369 6.36 1.63 31.35
C ASP A 369 6.08 1.32 29.88
N VAL A 370 4.81 1.08 29.56
CA VAL A 370 4.37 0.96 28.16
C VAL A 370 3.72 2.26 27.72
N VAL A 371 4.19 2.83 26.62
CA VAL A 371 3.72 4.12 26.12
C VAL A 371 3.17 4.00 24.70
N ARG A 372 2.13 4.78 24.41
CA ARG A 372 1.65 5.04 23.05
C ARG A 372 2.23 6.36 22.56
N TYR A 373 2.82 6.36 21.37
CA TYR A 373 3.41 7.54 20.76
C TYR A 373 3.17 7.58 19.26
N GLY A 374 3.30 8.75 18.65
CA GLY A 374 3.32 8.92 17.19
C GLY A 374 4.63 8.42 16.62
N HIS A 375 4.59 7.60 15.57
CA HIS A 375 5.78 7.04 14.94
C HIS A 375 6.65 8.17 14.35
N PRO A 376 7.97 8.22 14.65
CA PRO A 376 8.82 9.35 14.23
C PRO A 376 8.92 9.49 12.71
N ASN A 377 8.94 8.37 11.99
CA ASN A 377 9.11 8.35 10.53
C ASN A 377 7.79 8.30 9.74
N PHE A 378 6.65 8.02 10.39
CA PHE A 378 5.37 7.79 9.70
C PHE A 378 4.26 8.62 10.36
N GLN A 379 3.92 9.74 9.73
CA GLN A 379 2.88 10.63 10.23
C GLN A 379 1.51 9.94 10.26
N GLY A 380 0.71 10.21 11.30
CA GLY A 380 -0.60 9.59 11.50
C GLY A 380 -0.57 8.15 12.02
N VAL A 381 0.61 7.51 12.10
CA VAL A 381 0.76 6.18 12.67
C VAL A 381 1.09 6.28 14.15
N HIS A 382 0.38 5.51 14.99
CA HIS A 382 0.66 5.40 16.41
C HIS A 382 1.04 3.97 16.77
N VAL A 383 2.01 3.84 17.67
CA VAL A 383 2.54 2.54 18.10
C VAL A 383 2.67 2.50 19.61
N ALA A 384 2.67 1.28 20.15
CA ALA A 384 2.90 1.00 21.57
C ALA A 384 4.25 0.30 21.74
N LYS A 385 5.06 0.77 22.69
CA LYS A 385 6.36 0.18 23.06
C LYS A 385 6.64 0.35 24.55
N ARG A 386 7.53 -0.49 25.07
CA ARG A 386 8.05 -0.38 26.42
C ARG A 386 9.23 0.59 26.47
N VAL A 387 9.28 1.42 27.50
CA VAL A 387 10.42 2.28 27.81
C VAL A 387 11.55 1.41 28.33
N VAL A 388 12.69 1.41 27.65
CA VAL A 388 13.89 0.66 28.03
C VAL A 388 14.95 1.58 28.63
N GLY A 389 14.97 2.85 28.22
CA GLY A 389 15.86 3.85 28.80
C GLY A 389 15.28 5.26 28.74
N MET A 390 15.68 6.06 29.70
CA MET A 390 15.29 7.45 29.93
C MET A 390 16.40 8.41 29.47
N PRO A 391 16.12 9.73 29.35
CA PRO A 391 17.15 10.72 29.07
C PRO A 391 18.40 10.54 29.95
N GLY A 392 19.57 10.50 29.32
CA GLY A 392 20.86 10.33 30.00
C GLY A 392 21.30 8.89 30.23
N ASP A 393 20.39 7.90 30.15
CA ASP A 393 20.74 6.48 30.31
C ASP A 393 21.62 5.98 29.18
N PHE A 394 22.45 4.99 29.49
CA PHE A 394 23.19 4.22 28.49
C PHE A 394 22.46 2.93 28.17
N VAL A 395 22.12 2.74 26.90
CA VAL A 395 21.44 1.54 26.41
C VAL A 395 22.22 0.91 25.27
N CYS A 396 22.20 -0.42 25.21
CA CYS A 396 22.73 -1.13 24.06
C CYS A 396 21.71 -1.05 22.93
N GLN A 397 22.06 -0.37 21.84
CA GLN A 397 21.27 -0.36 20.62
C GLN A 397 21.57 -1.62 19.82
N ASP A 398 20.91 -2.73 20.18
CA ASP A 398 21.02 -3.97 19.42
C ASP A 398 20.59 -3.78 17.97
N LYS A 399 21.14 -4.62 17.08
CA LYS A 399 20.72 -4.64 15.68
C LYS A 399 19.21 -4.88 15.54
N PRO A 400 18.58 -4.31 14.51
CA PRO A 400 17.22 -4.67 14.11
C PRO A 400 17.02 -6.19 14.06
N LEU A 401 15.84 -6.66 14.49
CA LEU A 401 15.46 -8.08 14.51
C LEU A 401 16.31 -8.97 15.45
N SER A 402 17.17 -8.39 16.29
CA SER A 402 17.90 -9.15 17.32
C SER A 402 16.93 -9.94 18.20
N THR A 403 17.32 -11.17 18.53
CA THR A 403 16.59 -12.08 19.43
C THR A 403 16.94 -11.87 20.91
N GLY A 404 17.92 -11.01 21.22
CA GLY A 404 18.35 -10.70 22.58
C GLY A 404 18.64 -9.22 22.80
N ILE A 405 18.60 -8.81 24.07
CA ILE A 405 18.94 -7.45 24.52
C ILE A 405 20.40 -7.44 24.96
N GLY A 406 21.18 -6.46 24.51
CA GLY A 406 22.54 -6.20 24.96
C GLY A 406 23.62 -7.13 24.38
N LYS A 407 23.36 -7.81 23.26
CA LYS A 407 24.27 -8.84 22.72
C LYS A 407 25.11 -8.37 21.54
N GLU A 408 24.53 -7.56 20.65
CA GLU A 408 25.16 -7.25 19.35
C GLU A 408 24.97 -5.78 18.95
N GLY A 409 24.95 -4.88 19.94
CA GLY A 409 24.67 -3.46 19.75
C GLY A 409 25.80 -2.53 20.15
N ASN A 410 25.70 -1.29 19.69
CA ASN A 410 26.53 -0.20 20.18
C ASN A 410 25.90 0.39 21.43
N MET A 411 26.71 0.66 22.46
CA MET A 411 26.24 1.44 23.60
C MET A 411 26.03 2.89 23.17
N ILE A 412 24.81 3.39 23.36
CA ILE A 412 24.44 4.77 23.09
C ILE A 412 23.96 5.43 24.37
N GLN A 413 24.28 6.71 24.54
CA GLN A 413 23.64 7.54 25.56
C GLN A 413 22.36 8.14 24.97
N ILE A 414 21.26 8.05 25.70
CA ILE A 414 19.98 8.61 25.28
C ILE A 414 20.04 10.14 25.40
N PRO A 415 19.78 10.90 24.33
CA PRO A 415 19.79 12.36 24.39
C PRO A 415 18.72 12.91 25.33
N GLU A 416 18.97 14.12 25.85
CA GLU A 416 17.97 14.85 26.63
C GLU A 416 16.64 15.00 25.86
N GLY A 417 15.53 14.82 26.59
CA GLY A 417 14.18 14.87 26.02
C GLY A 417 13.80 13.70 25.11
N HIS A 418 14.61 12.63 25.03
CA HIS A 418 14.32 11.42 24.28
C HIS A 418 14.21 10.20 25.19
N VAL A 419 13.51 9.16 24.72
CA VAL A 419 13.43 7.85 25.38
C VAL A 419 13.80 6.75 24.40
N PHE A 420 14.39 5.68 24.90
CA PHE A 420 14.63 4.49 24.09
C PHE A 420 13.50 3.49 24.32
N LEU A 421 12.83 3.12 23.23
CA LEU A 421 11.62 2.31 23.26
C LEU A 421 11.87 0.98 22.56
N ALA A 422 11.42 -0.13 23.14
CA ALA A 422 11.50 -1.45 22.52
C ALA A 422 10.16 -2.20 22.64
N GLY A 423 9.88 -3.09 21.69
CA GLY A 423 8.75 -4.01 21.80
C GLY A 423 9.14 -5.26 22.56
N ASP A 424 8.21 -5.84 23.30
CA ASP A 424 8.45 -7.07 24.06
C ASP A 424 8.68 -8.28 23.14
N ASN A 425 8.17 -8.23 21.90
CA ASN A 425 8.46 -9.21 20.86
C ASN A 425 9.63 -8.75 19.99
N LEU A 426 10.86 -8.89 20.52
CA LEU A 426 12.07 -8.30 19.94
C LEU A 426 12.27 -8.58 18.44
N PRO A 427 12.11 -9.83 17.91
CA PRO A 427 12.30 -10.10 16.48
C PRO A 427 11.21 -9.51 15.59
N TRP A 428 10.03 -9.21 16.16
CA TRP A 428 8.87 -8.70 15.44
C TRP A 428 8.51 -7.26 15.82
N SER A 429 9.49 -6.53 16.36
CA SER A 429 9.32 -5.14 16.76
C SER A 429 10.23 -4.22 15.93
N ARG A 430 9.60 -3.24 15.27
CA ARG A 430 10.28 -2.06 14.74
C ARG A 430 10.20 -0.95 15.79
N ASP A 431 11.34 -0.61 16.37
CA ASP A 431 11.42 0.25 17.55
C ASP A 431 12.70 1.11 17.56
N SER A 432 13.15 1.62 18.71
CA SER A 432 14.32 2.50 18.77
C SER A 432 15.62 1.84 18.30
N ARG A 433 15.67 0.51 18.19
CA ARG A 433 16.77 -0.19 17.52
C ARG A 433 16.85 0.13 16.02
N ASN A 434 15.72 0.45 15.39
CA ASN A 434 15.64 0.76 13.96
C ASN A 434 15.83 2.24 13.64
N TYR A 435 15.26 3.13 14.45
CA TYR A 435 15.20 4.57 14.15
C TYR A 435 15.75 5.46 15.27
N GLY A 436 16.36 4.86 16.30
CA GLY A 436 16.99 5.58 17.41
C GLY A 436 16.03 6.02 18.52
N PRO A 437 16.56 6.76 19.51
CA PRO A 437 15.76 7.34 20.59
C PRO A 437 14.61 8.21 20.07
N VAL A 438 13.45 8.13 20.72
CA VAL A 438 12.21 8.81 20.33
C VAL A 438 12.02 10.07 21.17
N PRO A 439 11.72 11.24 20.55
CA PRO A 439 11.39 12.45 21.30
C PRO A 439 10.18 12.23 22.22
N MET A 440 10.30 12.58 23.49
CA MET A 440 9.22 12.43 24.47
C MET A 440 7.96 13.20 24.07
N GLY A 441 8.09 14.29 23.31
CA GLY A 441 6.98 15.07 22.76
C GLY A 441 6.06 14.29 21.81
N LEU A 442 6.50 13.15 21.26
CA LEU A 442 5.66 12.27 20.45
C LEU A 442 4.78 11.35 21.29
N ILE A 443 5.03 11.26 22.61
CA ILE A 443 4.29 10.38 23.52
C ILE A 443 2.90 10.93 23.76
N ASN A 444 1.90 10.18 23.33
CA ASN A 444 0.50 10.48 23.58
C ASN A 444 0.11 10.09 25.01
N GLY A 445 0.60 9.00 25.56
CA GLY A 445 0.28 8.64 26.94
C GLY A 445 0.81 7.27 27.35
N LYS A 446 0.64 6.96 28.63
CA LYS A 446 1.02 5.68 29.23
C LYS A 446 -0.14 4.71 29.13
N ILE A 447 0.11 3.50 28.64
CA ILE A 447 -0.85 2.41 28.66
C ILE A 447 -0.81 1.82 30.07
N ILE A 448 -1.94 1.87 30.77
CA ILE A 448 -2.04 1.52 32.20
C ILE A 448 -2.79 0.22 32.44
N ALA A 449 -3.72 -0.16 31.57
CA ALA A 449 -4.50 -1.39 31.75
C ALA A 449 -4.98 -1.95 30.40
N ARG A 450 -5.18 -3.26 30.35
CA ARG A 450 -6.00 -3.93 29.35
C ARG A 450 -7.43 -4.01 29.91
N VAL A 451 -8.40 -3.47 29.16
CA VAL A 451 -9.82 -3.41 29.59
C VAL A 451 -10.73 -4.38 28.84
N TRP A 452 -10.26 -4.93 27.71
CA TRP A 452 -10.94 -5.98 26.96
C TRP A 452 -9.90 -6.88 26.25
N PRO A 453 -10.13 -8.20 26.09
CA PRO A 453 -11.30 -8.98 26.54
C PRO A 453 -11.37 -9.13 28.06
N LEU A 454 -12.58 -9.26 28.62
CA LEU A 454 -12.80 -9.35 30.08
C LEU A 454 -12.00 -10.47 30.75
N SER A 455 -11.74 -11.56 30.04
CA SER A 455 -10.96 -12.71 30.54
C SER A 455 -9.47 -12.40 30.78
N LYS A 456 -8.94 -11.32 30.21
CA LYS A 456 -7.54 -10.89 30.35
C LYS A 456 -7.42 -9.48 30.92
N MET A 457 -8.50 -8.94 31.47
CA MET A 457 -8.53 -7.58 32.02
C MET A 457 -7.54 -7.48 33.20
N GLY A 458 -6.69 -6.46 33.19
CA GLY A 458 -5.65 -6.29 34.21
C GLY A 458 -4.82 -5.03 33.99
N TRP A 459 -4.11 -4.62 35.03
CA TRP A 459 -3.13 -3.54 34.95
C TRP A 459 -1.90 -3.98 34.16
N VAL A 460 -1.23 -3.03 33.50
CA VAL A 460 0.03 -3.31 32.81
C VAL A 460 1.17 -3.17 33.80
N ASP A 461 1.74 -4.30 34.16
CA ASP A 461 2.87 -4.37 35.09
C ASP A 461 4.21 -4.06 34.38
N ASN A 462 5.16 -3.59 35.18
CA ASN A 462 6.55 -3.45 34.76
C ASN A 462 7.30 -4.77 35.06
N PRO A 463 7.71 -5.53 34.03
CA PRO A 463 8.45 -6.77 34.22
C PRO A 463 9.95 -6.56 34.42
N LEU A 464 10.47 -5.34 34.21
CA LEU A 464 11.90 -5.07 34.27
C LEU A 464 12.36 -4.98 35.73
N GLN A 465 13.47 -5.65 36.02
CA GLN A 465 14.13 -5.61 37.31
C GLN A 465 15.47 -4.87 37.18
N PRO A 466 15.89 -4.10 38.20
CA PRO A 466 17.22 -3.53 38.23
C PRO A 466 18.28 -4.63 38.05
N ALA A 467 19.28 -4.38 37.22
CA ALA A 467 20.39 -5.31 37.05
C ALA A 467 21.17 -5.41 38.37
N GLN A 468 21.30 -6.62 38.91
CA GLN A 468 22.22 -6.90 40.01
C GLN A 468 23.62 -7.03 39.44
N LEU A 469 24.38 -5.94 39.48
CA LEU A 469 25.80 -5.97 39.19
C LEU A 469 26.50 -6.52 40.43
N GLU A 470 26.64 -7.85 40.53
CA GLU A 470 27.52 -8.45 41.53
C GLU A 470 28.92 -7.88 41.32
N GLY A 471 29.54 -7.36 42.38
CA GLY A 471 30.80 -6.63 42.33
C GLY A 471 31.92 -7.44 41.69
N GLN A 472 32.08 -7.29 40.38
CA GLN A 472 33.33 -7.54 39.70
C GLN A 472 34.11 -6.23 39.74
N ASN A 473 35.18 -6.26 40.53
CA ASN A 473 36.12 -5.18 40.74
C ASN A 473 36.45 -4.45 39.44
N ILE A 474 36.27 -3.13 39.47
CA ILE A 474 36.69 -2.16 38.46
C ILE A 474 38.19 -2.27 38.23
#